data_AF-A0A5C8EZ21-F1
#
_entry.id   AF-A0A5C8EZ21-F1
#
_cell.length_a   1.000
_cell.length_b   1.000
_cell.length_c   1.000
_cell.angle_alpha   90.00
_cell.angle_beta   90.00
_cell.angle_gamma   90.00
#
_symmetry.space_group_name_H-M   'P 1'
#
loop_
_entity.id
_entity.type
_entity.pdbx_description
1 polymer ?
#
loop_
_entity_poly.entity_id
_entity_poly.type
_entity_poly.pdbx_seq_one_letter_code
_entity_poly.pdbx_strand_id
1 'polypeptide(L)'
;MKKRAYAIIYSALSIMLGGIGIQKFYLGQTKRGILHVLFFWTFIPTILCVIDLLKFTFMTEEEFDEKYNKIELTNNSSNNKKDSKIIKQSSKYSKLINITSIKIKDNKIKENIKELNELYKNIIDISAKDTASNKIAIKELEKLLEYNIPTIVKIINTYIDLEKSKIEQDNTKLKNNIMDSIIAIKEKLKTILDAIYNNNVIDISSDIEVIKSTSKR
;
A
#
# COMPACT_ATOMS: atom_id res chain seq x y z
N MET A 1 21.34 -1.89 7.76
CA MET A 1 21.57 -0.46 8.09
C MET A 1 22.99 -0.06 7.75
N LYS A 2 23.16 1.14 7.19
CA LYS A 2 24.46 1.73 6.86
C LYS A 2 25.09 2.26 8.14
N LYS A 3 26.41 2.18 8.26
CA LYS A 3 27.16 2.68 9.41
C LYS A 3 27.92 3.94 9.02
N ARG A 4 27.88 4.95 9.89
CA ARG A 4 28.60 6.22 9.72
C ARG A 4 30.11 6.00 9.52
N ALA A 5 30.70 5.10 10.29
CA ALA A 5 32.12 4.77 10.21
C ALA A 5 32.55 4.32 8.80
N TYR A 6 31.76 3.48 8.13
CA TYR A 6 32.06 3.04 6.76
C TYR A 6 31.90 4.18 5.75
N ALA A 7 30.93 5.09 5.94
CA ALA A 7 30.80 6.27 5.09
C ALA A 7 32.02 7.19 5.17
N ILE A 8 32.61 7.35 6.37
CA ILE A 8 33.88 8.08 6.58
C ILE A 8 35.02 7.39 5.84
N ILE A 9 35.19 6.07 6.03
CA ILE A 9 36.25 5.28 5.40
C ILE A 9 36.16 5.37 3.86
N TYR A 10 34.97 5.18 3.29
CA TYR A 10 34.80 5.26 1.84
C TYR A 10 34.99 6.67 1.28
N SER A 11 34.72 7.71 2.07
CA SER A 11 34.98 9.10 1.66
C SER A 11 36.49 9.37 1.61
N ALA A 12 37.24 8.93 2.62
CA ALA A 12 38.70 9.02 2.63
C ALA A 12 39.33 8.24 1.46
N LEU A 13 38.88 7.01 1.24
CA LEU A 13 39.34 6.17 0.13
C LEU A 13 39.04 6.84 -1.23
N SER A 14 37.87 7.45 -1.38
CA SER A 14 37.50 8.13 -2.63
C SER A 14 38.36 9.33 -2.93
N ILE A 15 38.82 10.07 -1.92
CA ILE A 15 39.76 11.18 -2.10
C ILE A 15 41.12 10.65 -2.58
N MET A 16 41.62 9.58 -1.96
CA MET A 16 42.90 8.95 -2.36
C MET A 16 42.89 8.42 -3.80
N LEU A 17 41.72 7.97 -4.28
CA LEU A 17 41.53 7.45 -5.63
C LEU A 17 41.13 8.53 -6.67
N GLY A 18 41.23 9.82 -6.33
CA GLY A 18 40.97 10.91 -7.28
C GLY A 18 39.50 11.30 -7.43
N GLY A 19 38.69 11.10 -6.39
CA GLY A 19 37.31 11.61 -6.31
C GLY A 19 36.22 10.68 -6.87
N ILE A 20 36.49 9.38 -7.02
CA ILE A 20 35.57 8.38 -7.61
C ILE A 20 34.17 8.38 -6.95
N GLY A 21 34.08 8.73 -5.66
CA GLY A 21 32.81 8.89 -4.95
C GLY A 21 32.17 7.58 -4.48
N ILE A 22 32.98 6.60 -4.06
CA ILE A 22 32.55 5.28 -3.56
C ILE A 22 31.54 5.41 -2.42
N GLN A 23 31.70 6.42 -1.55
CA GLN A 23 30.75 6.69 -0.46
C GLN A 23 29.32 6.95 -0.96
N LYS A 24 29.13 7.50 -2.18
CA LYS A 24 27.79 7.73 -2.74
C LYS A 24 27.08 6.41 -3.06
N PHE A 25 27.83 5.40 -3.53
CA PHE A 25 27.31 4.06 -3.79
C PHE A 25 26.98 3.33 -2.48
N TYR A 26 27.86 3.41 -1.48
CA TYR A 26 27.58 2.90 -0.14
C TYR A 26 26.28 3.48 0.44
N LEU A 27 26.10 4.79 0.27
CA LEU A 27 24.89 5.51 0.71
C LEU A 27 23.67 5.27 -0.19
N GLY A 28 23.75 4.40 -1.22
CA GLY A 28 22.63 4.05 -2.09
C GLY A 28 22.22 5.15 -3.06
N GLN A 29 23.05 6.18 -3.21
CA GLN A 29 22.82 7.33 -4.10
C GLN A 29 23.44 7.06 -5.48
N THR A 30 23.08 5.95 -6.12
CA THR A 30 23.71 5.43 -7.34
C THR A 30 23.81 6.47 -8.45
N LYS A 31 22.75 7.26 -8.70
CA LYS A 31 22.77 8.33 -9.71
C LYS A 31 23.86 9.38 -9.45
N ARG A 32 24.06 9.76 -8.18
CA ARG A 32 25.11 10.71 -7.79
C ARG A 32 26.50 10.08 -7.86
N GLY A 33 26.62 8.80 -7.52
CA GLY A 33 27.87 8.04 -7.69
C GLY A 33 28.30 7.96 -9.15
N ILE A 34 27.38 7.63 -10.06
CA ILE A 34 27.64 7.63 -11.51
C ILE A 34 28.12 9.02 -11.98
N LEU A 35 27.51 10.09 -11.48
CA LEU A 35 27.93 11.46 -11.79
C LEU A 35 29.38 11.73 -11.35
N HIS A 36 29.80 11.23 -10.19
CA HIS A 36 31.20 11.38 -9.72
C HIS A 36 32.17 10.64 -10.65
N VAL A 37 31.82 9.42 -11.07
CA VAL A 37 32.64 8.64 -12.00
C VAL A 37 32.73 9.30 -13.38
N LEU A 38 31.67 9.91 -13.89
CA LEU A 38 31.71 10.61 -15.19
C LEU A 38 32.54 11.89 -15.15
N PHE A 39 32.49 12.62 -14.03
CA PHE A 39 33.19 13.90 -13.87
C PHE A 39 34.54 13.79 -13.17
N PHE A 40 35.09 12.59 -12.95
CA PHE A 40 36.32 12.40 -12.15
C PHE A 40 37.51 13.19 -12.71
N TRP A 41 37.60 13.36 -14.03
CA TRP A 41 38.67 14.13 -14.68
C TRP A 41 38.63 15.63 -14.37
N THR A 42 37.52 16.15 -13.82
CA THR A 42 37.36 17.59 -13.56
C THR A 42 37.92 17.99 -12.19
N PHE A 43 38.33 17.02 -11.37
CA PHE A 43 38.68 17.18 -9.95
C PHE A 43 37.57 17.77 -9.06
N ILE A 44 36.43 18.18 -9.61
CA ILE A 44 35.22 18.61 -8.86
C ILE A 44 34.75 17.50 -7.90
N PRO A 45 34.70 16.21 -8.30
CA PRO A 45 34.28 15.13 -7.39
C PRO A 45 35.17 15.00 -6.16
N THR A 46 36.47 15.31 -6.25
CA THR A 46 37.40 15.28 -5.12
C THR A 46 37.00 16.28 -4.04
N ILE A 47 36.66 17.52 -4.43
CA ILE A 47 36.18 18.56 -3.51
C ILE A 47 34.88 18.12 -2.84
N LEU A 48 33.94 17.53 -3.58
CA LEU A 48 32.69 17.00 -3.03
C LEU A 48 32.93 15.86 -2.02
N CYS A 49 33.91 15.00 -2.26
CA CYS A 49 34.30 13.93 -1.31
C CYS A 49 34.87 14.50 -0.01
N VAL A 50 35.65 15.59 -0.07
CA VAL A 50 36.16 16.29 1.13
C VAL A 50 35.00 16.89 1.95
N ILE A 51 34.03 17.53 1.29
CA ILE A 51 32.84 18.08 1.96
C ILE A 51 32.03 16.97 2.64
N ASP A 52 31.81 15.85 1.95
CA ASP A 52 31.15 14.67 2.53
C ASP A 52 31.90 14.13 3.75
N LEU A 53 33.24 14.02 3.66
CA LEU A 53 34.07 13.54 4.76
C LEU A 53 33.95 14.44 6.00
N LEU A 54 34.08 15.76 5.84
CA LEU A 54 33.91 16.70 6.95
C LEU A 54 32.52 16.55 7.58
N LYS A 55 31.49 16.49 6.75
CA LYS A 55 30.12 16.30 7.22
C LYS A 55 29.92 15.00 8.00
N PHE A 56 30.48 13.87 7.54
CA PHE A 56 30.35 12.59 8.26
C PHE A 56 31.13 12.57 9.57
N THR A 57 32.24 13.30 9.64
CA THR A 57 33.04 13.45 10.86
C THR A 57 32.32 14.29 11.91
N PHE A 58 31.70 15.41 11.52
CA PHE A 58 31.03 16.32 12.44
C PHE A 58 29.59 15.94 12.79
N MET A 59 28.97 15.02 12.06
CA MET A 59 27.62 14.56 12.37
C MET A 59 27.59 13.41 13.39
N THR A 60 26.54 13.37 14.20
CA THR A 60 26.31 12.28 15.17
C THR A 60 25.82 10.99 14.49
N GLU A 61 25.81 9.87 15.21
CA GLU A 61 25.21 8.62 14.71
C GLU A 61 23.71 8.77 14.48
N GLU A 62 23.02 9.45 15.39
CA GLU A 62 21.58 9.74 15.29
C GLU A 62 21.26 10.56 14.03
N GLU A 63 22.03 11.62 13.75
CA GLU A 63 21.89 12.44 12.53
C GLU A 63 22.19 11.65 11.26
N PHE A 64 23.18 10.75 11.31
CA PHE A 64 23.53 9.89 10.18
C PHE A 64 22.40 8.90 9.89
N ASP A 65 21.88 8.24 10.93
CA ASP A 65 20.79 7.29 10.81
C ASP A 65 19.52 7.99 10.32
N GLU A 66 19.22 9.17 10.84
CA GLU A 66 18.11 9.99 10.37
C GLU A 66 18.23 10.35 8.88
N LYS A 67 19.44 10.58 8.39
CA LYS A 67 19.63 11.05 7.00
C LYS A 67 19.78 9.93 5.98
N TYR A 68 20.42 8.82 6.37
CA TYR A 68 20.89 7.79 5.45
C TYR A 68 20.26 6.41 5.69
N ASN A 69 19.69 6.17 6.87
CA ASN A 69 18.96 4.95 7.21
C ASN A 69 17.43 5.18 7.28
N LYS A 70 16.98 6.41 7.55
CA LYS A 70 15.55 6.78 7.53
C LYS A 70 14.89 6.62 6.16
N ILE A 71 15.64 6.55 5.05
CA ILE A 71 15.04 6.37 3.71
C ILE A 71 14.30 5.01 3.61
N GLU A 72 14.72 4.03 4.41
CA GLU A 72 14.02 2.75 4.57
C GLU A 72 12.66 2.93 5.28
N LEU A 73 12.49 4.01 6.07
CA LEU A 73 11.25 4.45 6.70
C LEU A 73 10.46 5.49 5.87
N THR A 74 11.12 6.28 5.00
CA THR A 74 10.41 7.30 4.20
C THR A 74 9.68 6.73 2.98
N ASN A 75 10.13 5.59 2.44
CA ASN A 75 9.32 4.82 1.48
C ASN A 75 8.00 4.36 2.11
N ASN A 76 7.97 4.14 3.43
CA ASN A 76 6.73 3.94 4.18
C ASN A 76 5.94 5.25 4.38
N SER A 77 6.55 6.43 4.48
CA SER A 77 5.80 7.69 4.62
C SER A 77 5.04 8.14 3.36
N SER A 78 5.59 7.94 2.15
CA SER A 78 4.85 8.22 0.90
C SER A 78 3.75 7.20 0.63
N ASN A 79 4.02 5.93 0.94
CA ASN A 79 3.00 4.88 0.88
C ASN A 79 1.92 5.11 1.94
N ASN A 80 2.26 5.38 3.20
CA ASN A 80 1.30 5.68 4.27
C ASN A 80 0.37 6.86 3.93
N LYS A 81 0.85 7.90 3.22
CA LYS A 81 -0.02 8.99 2.73
C LYS A 81 -0.96 8.54 1.61
N LYS A 82 -0.49 7.71 0.67
CA LYS A 82 -1.33 7.15 -0.39
C LYS A 82 -2.35 6.16 0.19
N ASP A 83 -1.89 5.28 1.05
CA ASP A 83 -2.64 4.21 1.70
C ASP A 83 -3.73 4.79 2.60
N SER A 84 -3.40 5.79 3.43
CA SER A 84 -4.40 6.52 4.22
C SER A 84 -5.45 7.23 3.35
N LYS A 85 -5.08 7.73 2.17
CA LYS A 85 -6.03 8.32 1.21
C LYS A 85 -6.96 7.25 0.63
N ILE A 86 -6.43 6.08 0.26
CA ILE A 86 -7.19 4.92 -0.22
C ILE A 86 -8.19 4.48 0.85
N ILE A 87 -7.73 4.24 2.08
CA ILE A 87 -8.57 3.81 3.21
C ILE A 87 -9.68 4.83 3.46
N LYS A 88 -9.33 6.12 3.55
CA LYS A 88 -10.32 7.20 3.74
C LYS A 88 -11.35 7.26 2.62
N GLN A 89 -10.94 7.05 1.38
CA GLN A 89 -11.86 7.02 0.23
C GLN A 89 -12.76 5.78 0.28
N SER A 90 -12.22 4.61 0.63
CA SER A 90 -12.97 3.37 0.82
C SER A 90 -14.03 3.51 1.91
N SER A 91 -13.68 4.09 3.07
CA SER A 91 -14.65 4.36 4.15
C SER A 91 -15.78 5.29 3.71
N LYS A 92 -15.50 6.30 2.85
CA LYS A 92 -16.55 7.15 2.28
C LYS A 92 -17.53 6.32 1.43
N TYR A 93 -17.03 5.45 0.57
CA TYR A 93 -17.89 4.59 -0.25
C TYR A 93 -18.68 3.59 0.58
N SER A 94 -18.07 2.96 1.59
CA SER A 94 -18.80 2.07 2.50
C SER A 94 -19.96 2.79 3.19
N LYS A 95 -19.75 4.04 3.61
CA LYS A 95 -20.83 4.89 4.16
C LYS A 95 -21.92 5.18 3.12
N LEU A 96 -21.55 5.49 1.87
CA LEU A 96 -22.51 5.70 0.79
C LEU A 96 -23.35 4.45 0.52
N ILE A 97 -22.72 3.27 0.40
CA ILE A 97 -23.41 1.99 0.19
C ILE A 97 -24.39 1.70 1.33
N ASN A 98 -23.99 1.94 2.58
CA ASN A 98 -24.88 1.77 3.73
C ASN A 98 -26.10 2.71 3.65
N ILE A 99 -25.87 4.00 3.34
CA ILE A 99 -26.93 5.00 3.23
C ILE A 99 -27.91 4.66 2.08
N THR A 100 -27.41 4.23 0.93
CA THR A 100 -28.26 3.87 -0.20
C THR A 100 -29.02 2.58 0.06
N SER A 101 -28.40 1.58 0.70
CA SER A 101 -29.05 0.34 1.12
C SER A 101 -30.31 0.59 1.96
N ILE A 102 -30.26 1.55 2.91
CA ILE A 102 -31.41 1.88 3.77
C ILE A 102 -32.64 2.31 2.96
N LYS A 103 -32.44 3.01 1.84
CA LYS A 103 -33.50 3.58 0.99
C LYS A 103 -34.26 2.55 0.14
N ILE A 104 -33.68 1.36 -0.03
CA ILE A 104 -34.25 0.28 -0.83
C ILE A 104 -35.44 -0.36 -0.10
N LYS A 105 -36.53 -0.63 -0.84
CA LYS A 105 -37.71 -1.31 -0.29
C LYS A 105 -37.60 -2.83 -0.36
N ASP A 106 -37.07 -3.36 -1.46
CA ASP A 106 -36.86 -4.81 -1.63
C ASP A 106 -35.87 -5.36 -0.60
N ASN A 107 -36.35 -6.30 0.23
CA ASN A 107 -35.54 -6.89 1.30
C ASN A 107 -34.39 -7.77 0.76
N LYS A 108 -34.59 -8.47 -0.35
CA LYS A 108 -33.60 -9.38 -0.91
C LYS A 108 -32.38 -8.62 -1.41
N ILE A 109 -32.58 -7.51 -2.14
CA ILE A 109 -31.45 -6.71 -2.64
C ILE A 109 -30.80 -5.90 -1.52
N LYS A 110 -31.61 -5.38 -0.58
CA LYS A 110 -31.11 -4.70 0.62
C LYS A 110 -30.13 -5.59 1.39
N GLU A 111 -30.48 -6.85 1.61
CA GLU A 111 -29.61 -7.81 2.32
C GLU A 111 -28.33 -8.12 1.56
N ASN A 112 -28.41 -8.35 0.24
CA ASN A 112 -27.21 -8.56 -0.59
C ASN A 112 -26.26 -7.36 -0.58
N ILE A 113 -26.79 -6.13 -0.57
CA ILE A 113 -25.97 -4.92 -0.49
C ILE A 113 -25.33 -4.78 0.89
N LYS A 114 -26.05 -5.12 1.97
CA LYS A 114 -25.47 -5.12 3.32
C LYS A 114 -24.33 -6.11 3.43
N GLU A 115 -24.54 -7.36 3.01
CA GLU A 115 -23.48 -8.39 3.00
C GLU A 115 -22.26 -7.94 2.18
N LEU A 116 -22.48 -7.40 0.98
CA LEU A 116 -21.40 -6.83 0.15
C LEU A 116 -20.63 -5.76 0.92
N ASN A 117 -21.34 -4.85 1.60
CA ASN A 117 -20.69 -3.76 2.33
C ASN A 117 -19.94 -4.27 3.57
N GLU A 118 -20.43 -5.30 4.25
CA GLU A 118 -19.71 -5.94 5.36
C GLU A 118 -18.42 -6.61 4.89
N LEU A 119 -18.45 -7.34 3.77
CA LEU A 119 -17.22 -7.89 3.16
C LEU A 119 -16.24 -6.77 2.78
N TYR A 120 -16.75 -5.68 2.21
CA TYR A 120 -15.92 -4.54 1.86
C TYR A 120 -15.30 -3.85 3.09
N LYS A 121 -16.07 -3.68 4.18
CA LYS A 121 -15.57 -3.15 5.47
C LYS A 121 -14.49 -4.04 6.06
N ASN A 122 -14.64 -5.36 6.00
CA ASN A 122 -13.61 -6.27 6.50
C ASN A 122 -12.26 -6.05 5.79
N ILE A 123 -12.27 -5.82 4.48
CA ILE A 123 -11.04 -5.48 3.74
C ILE A 123 -10.48 -4.12 4.18
N ILE A 124 -11.35 -3.12 4.40
CA ILE A 124 -10.94 -1.80 4.94
C ILE A 124 -10.30 -1.96 6.33
N ASP A 125 -10.89 -2.74 7.22
CA ASP A 125 -10.39 -2.94 8.58
C ASP A 125 -9.04 -3.66 8.57
N ILE A 126 -8.84 -4.64 7.68
CA ILE A 126 -7.54 -5.28 7.49
C ILE A 126 -6.51 -4.27 6.96
N SER A 127 -6.90 -3.41 6.03
CA SER A 127 -6.01 -2.37 5.49
C SER A 127 -5.64 -1.27 6.50
N ALA A 128 -6.40 -1.14 7.59
CA ALA A 128 -6.10 -0.18 8.64
C ALA A 128 -5.14 -0.73 9.73
N LYS A 129 -4.91 -2.04 9.77
CA LYS A 129 -4.05 -2.71 10.77
C LYS A 129 -2.59 -2.69 10.35
N ASP A 130 -1.66 -2.56 11.28
CA ASP A 130 -0.22 -2.62 10.98
C ASP A 130 0.25 -4.10 10.91
N THR A 131 -0.08 -4.78 9.80
CA THR A 131 0.28 -6.19 9.54
C THR A 131 0.81 -6.41 8.13
N ALA A 132 1.52 -7.51 7.87
CA ALA A 132 1.99 -7.87 6.52
C ALA A 132 0.84 -7.97 5.48
N SER A 133 -0.34 -8.43 5.90
CA SER A 133 -1.56 -8.52 5.10
C SER A 133 -2.13 -7.16 4.68
N ASN A 134 -1.79 -6.09 5.40
CA ASN A 134 -2.26 -4.74 5.11
C ASN A 134 -1.93 -4.33 3.68
N LYS A 135 -0.68 -4.55 3.24
CA LYS A 135 -0.23 -4.14 1.91
C LYS A 135 -1.02 -4.81 0.78
N ILE A 136 -1.40 -6.07 0.96
CA ILE A 136 -2.24 -6.81 0.00
C ILE A 136 -3.65 -6.22 0.00
N ALA A 137 -4.24 -6.01 1.17
CA ALA A 137 -5.56 -5.42 1.31
C ALA A 137 -5.65 -4.01 0.69
N ILE A 138 -4.66 -3.14 0.91
CA ILE A 138 -4.61 -1.80 0.30
C ILE A 138 -4.57 -1.89 -1.23
N LYS A 139 -3.74 -2.79 -1.78
CA LYS A 139 -3.63 -2.95 -3.24
C LYS A 139 -4.94 -3.41 -3.86
N GLU A 140 -5.64 -4.34 -3.21
CA GLU A 140 -6.96 -4.77 -3.68
C GLU A 140 -8.03 -3.69 -3.50
N LEU A 141 -7.99 -2.89 -2.42
CA LEU A 141 -8.85 -1.72 -2.27
C LEU A 141 -8.64 -0.69 -3.37
N GLU A 142 -7.39 -0.43 -3.75
CA GLU A 142 -7.06 0.50 -4.85
C GLU A 142 -7.76 0.06 -6.14
N LYS A 143 -7.62 -1.22 -6.53
CA LYS A 143 -8.29 -1.78 -7.72
C LYS A 143 -9.82 -1.73 -7.61
N LEU A 144 -10.37 -2.01 -6.43
CA LEU A 144 -11.81 -1.96 -6.19
C LEU A 144 -12.35 -0.52 -6.34
N LEU A 145 -11.58 0.48 -5.92
CA LEU A 145 -11.94 1.90 -6.04
C LEU A 145 -11.87 2.42 -7.47
N GLU A 146 -11.01 1.86 -8.32
CA GLU A 146 -10.88 2.29 -9.72
C GLU A 146 -12.15 2.04 -10.54
N TYR A 147 -12.84 0.92 -10.29
CA TYR A 147 -13.99 0.55 -11.14
C TYR A 147 -15.15 -0.11 -10.41
N ASN A 148 -14.90 -1.01 -9.45
CA ASN A 148 -15.97 -1.84 -8.89
C ASN A 148 -16.89 -1.07 -7.93
N ILE A 149 -16.32 -0.42 -6.92
CA ILE A 149 -17.08 0.23 -5.84
C ILE A 149 -17.87 1.46 -6.32
N PRO A 150 -17.31 2.38 -7.14
CA PRO A 150 -18.10 3.48 -7.69
C PRO A 150 -19.27 2.99 -8.55
N THR A 151 -19.05 1.94 -9.35
CA THR A 151 -20.10 1.32 -10.17
C THR A 151 -21.19 0.70 -9.32
N ILE A 152 -20.84 0.03 -8.21
CA ILE A 152 -21.82 -0.49 -7.24
C ILE A 152 -22.72 0.63 -6.71
N VAL A 153 -22.17 1.76 -6.28
CA VAL A 153 -23.01 2.89 -5.81
C VAL A 153 -23.92 3.40 -6.92
N LYS A 154 -23.42 3.50 -8.16
CA LYS A 154 -24.21 3.93 -9.31
C LYS A 154 -25.40 2.99 -9.57
N ILE A 155 -25.16 1.68 -9.66
CA ILE A 155 -26.24 0.71 -9.96
C ILE A 155 -27.23 0.59 -8.80
N ILE A 156 -26.79 0.75 -7.53
CA ILE A 156 -27.69 0.80 -6.39
C ILE A 156 -28.63 2.01 -6.49
N ASN A 157 -28.10 3.20 -6.82
CA ASN A 157 -28.93 4.38 -7.02
C ASN A 157 -29.90 4.20 -8.19
N THR A 158 -29.44 3.62 -9.31
CA THR A 158 -30.33 3.25 -10.42
C THR A 158 -31.45 2.33 -9.96
N TYR A 159 -31.15 1.31 -9.14
CA TYR A 159 -32.18 0.42 -8.59
C TYR A 159 -33.22 1.18 -7.76
N ILE A 160 -32.78 2.08 -6.88
CA ILE A 160 -33.66 2.92 -6.06
C ILE A 160 -34.58 3.78 -6.94
N ASP A 161 -34.08 4.29 -8.06
CA ASP A 161 -34.90 5.09 -8.98
C ASP A 161 -35.91 4.22 -9.75
N LEU A 162 -35.54 2.99 -10.10
CA LEU A 162 -36.46 2.00 -10.68
C LEU A 162 -37.53 1.53 -9.68
N GLU A 163 -37.28 1.56 -8.38
CA GLU A 163 -38.32 1.32 -7.35
C GLU A 163 -39.33 2.45 -7.22
N LYS A 164 -38.97 3.68 -7.61
CA LYS A 164 -39.87 4.84 -7.56
C LYS A 164 -40.70 5.01 -8.82
N SER A 165 -40.24 4.46 -9.94
CA SER A 165 -40.91 4.54 -11.25
C SER A 165 -42.20 3.71 -11.29
N LYS A 166 -43.24 4.23 -11.97
CA LYS A 166 -44.57 3.60 -12.11
C LYS A 166 -44.67 2.54 -13.23
N ILE A 167 -43.58 2.27 -13.98
CA ILE A 167 -43.58 1.37 -15.13
C ILE A 167 -42.99 0.00 -14.71
N GLU A 168 -43.80 -1.03 -14.53
CA GLU A 168 -43.37 -2.29 -13.87
C GLU A 168 -42.64 -3.30 -14.76
N GLN A 169 -43.01 -3.42 -16.05
CA GLN A 169 -42.64 -4.59 -16.85
C GLN A 169 -41.19 -4.56 -17.38
N ASP A 170 -40.71 -3.42 -17.91
CA ASP A 170 -39.30 -3.25 -18.36
C ASP A 170 -38.30 -3.13 -17.20
N ASN A 171 -38.77 -2.69 -16.03
CA ASN A 171 -37.92 -2.50 -14.86
C ASN A 171 -37.48 -3.82 -14.22
N THR A 172 -38.24 -4.91 -14.40
CA THR A 172 -37.96 -6.20 -13.75
C THR A 172 -36.65 -6.83 -14.24
N LYS A 173 -36.44 -6.88 -15.57
CA LYS A 173 -35.20 -7.42 -16.15
C LYS A 173 -33.98 -6.62 -15.71
N LEU A 174 -34.08 -5.29 -15.73
CA LEU A 174 -32.99 -4.42 -15.31
C LEU A 174 -32.67 -4.54 -13.82
N LYS A 175 -33.70 -4.62 -12.96
CA LYS A 175 -33.55 -4.89 -11.52
C LYS A 175 -32.81 -6.20 -11.25
N ASN A 176 -33.13 -7.26 -12.00
CA ASN A 176 -32.44 -8.55 -11.89
C ASN A 176 -30.96 -8.45 -12.33
N ASN A 177 -30.67 -7.81 -13.45
CA ASN A 177 -29.27 -7.59 -13.89
C ASN A 177 -28.44 -6.81 -12.85
N ILE A 178 -29.07 -5.83 -12.18
CA ILE A 178 -28.42 -5.09 -11.08
C ILE A 178 -28.16 -6.01 -9.89
N MET A 179 -29.12 -6.86 -9.51
CA MET A 179 -28.93 -7.87 -8.47
C MET A 179 -27.77 -8.81 -8.80
N ASP A 180 -27.72 -9.34 -10.02
CA ASP A 180 -26.65 -10.26 -10.45
C ASP A 180 -25.28 -9.58 -10.40
N SER A 181 -25.21 -8.30 -10.77
CA SER A 181 -23.99 -7.49 -10.67
C SER A 181 -23.53 -7.31 -9.21
N ILE A 182 -24.47 -7.07 -8.28
CA ILE A 182 -24.18 -6.98 -6.84
C ILE A 182 -23.66 -8.32 -6.32
N ILE A 183 -24.30 -9.43 -6.69
CA ILE A 183 -23.87 -10.78 -6.30
C ILE A 183 -22.46 -11.08 -6.83
N ALA A 184 -22.18 -10.77 -8.10
CA ALA A 184 -20.86 -10.99 -8.70
C ALA A 184 -19.76 -10.23 -7.96
N ILE A 185 -20.01 -8.97 -7.57
CA ILE A 185 -19.04 -8.21 -6.77
C ILE A 185 -18.93 -8.77 -5.36
N LYS A 186 -20.02 -9.22 -4.75
CA LYS A 186 -19.99 -9.89 -3.43
C LYS A 186 -19.06 -11.11 -3.45
N GLU A 187 -19.20 -11.97 -4.45
CA GLU A 187 -18.32 -13.14 -4.61
C GLU A 187 -16.86 -12.74 -4.85
N LYS A 188 -16.61 -11.72 -5.68
CA LYS A 188 -15.26 -11.17 -5.86
C LYS A 188 -14.64 -10.69 -4.55
N LEU A 189 -15.41 -10.02 -3.69
CA LEU A 189 -14.94 -9.56 -2.38
C LEU A 189 -14.61 -10.73 -1.45
N LYS A 190 -15.40 -11.81 -1.47
CA LYS A 190 -15.07 -13.05 -0.74
C LYS A 190 -13.74 -13.64 -1.20
N THR A 191 -13.55 -13.79 -2.51
CA THR A 191 -12.28 -14.30 -3.07
C THR A 191 -11.08 -13.42 -2.66
N ILE A 192 -11.25 -12.10 -2.62
CA ILE A 192 -10.21 -11.17 -2.14
C ILE A 192 -9.92 -11.43 -0.66
N LEU A 193 -10.93 -11.56 0.19
CA LEU A 193 -10.75 -11.86 1.61
C LEU A 193 -10.03 -13.20 1.82
N ASP A 194 -10.45 -14.25 1.11
CA ASP A 194 -9.81 -15.57 1.17
C ASP A 194 -8.33 -15.49 0.77
N ALA A 195 -8.01 -14.74 -0.30
CA ALA A 195 -6.63 -14.52 -0.71
C ALA A 195 -5.79 -13.73 0.32
N ILE A 196 -6.40 -12.75 1.00
CA ILE A 196 -5.75 -12.00 2.09
C ILE A 196 -5.47 -12.91 3.29
N TYR A 197 -6.44 -13.74 3.70
CA TYR A 197 -6.29 -14.65 4.84
C TYR A 197 -5.33 -15.81 4.53
N ASN A 198 -5.39 -16.42 3.36
CA ASN A 198 -4.53 -17.56 3.01
C ASN A 198 -3.04 -17.17 2.96
N ASN A 199 -2.71 -15.93 2.60
CA ASN A 199 -1.33 -15.44 2.72
C ASN A 199 -0.87 -15.39 4.19
N ASN A 200 -1.75 -15.06 5.14
CA ASN A 200 -1.41 -15.08 6.56
C ASN A 200 -1.25 -16.49 7.13
N VAL A 201 -1.97 -17.48 6.58
CA VAL A 201 -1.91 -18.87 7.06
C VAL A 201 -0.57 -19.51 6.72
N ILE A 202 0.04 -19.17 5.58
CA ILE A 202 1.36 -19.68 5.20
C ILE A 202 2.41 -19.21 6.22
N ASP A 203 2.42 -17.91 6.57
CA ASP A 203 3.35 -17.36 7.55
C ASP A 203 3.16 -17.97 8.95
N ILE A 204 1.92 -18.11 9.43
CA ILE A 204 1.63 -18.73 10.74
C ILE A 204 2.00 -20.22 10.75
N SER A 205 1.76 -20.94 9.65
CA SER A 205 2.14 -22.36 9.53
C SER A 205 3.65 -22.53 9.57
N SER A 206 4.39 -21.66 8.88
CA SER A 206 5.86 -21.62 8.96
C SER A 206 6.34 -21.30 10.37
N ASP A 207 5.74 -20.33 11.07
CA ASP A 207 6.10 -20.00 12.45
C ASP A 207 5.81 -21.17 13.42
N ILE A 208 4.69 -21.89 13.26
CA ILE A 208 4.37 -23.08 14.06
C ILE A 208 5.36 -24.21 13.82
N GLU A 209 5.82 -24.42 12.59
CA GLU A 209 6.86 -25.41 12.28
C GLU A 209 8.20 -25.06 12.94
N VAL A 210 8.59 -23.77 12.91
CA VAL A 210 9.78 -23.28 13.60
C VAL A 210 9.66 -23.53 15.11
N ILE A 211 8.51 -23.22 15.73
CA ILE A 211 8.27 -23.49 17.15
C ILE A 211 8.32 -25.00 17.46
N LYS A 212 7.68 -25.84 16.65
CA LYS A 212 7.75 -27.31 16.82
C LYS A 212 9.16 -27.86 16.71
N SER A 213 9.96 -27.32 15.79
CA SER A 213 11.35 -27.74 15.59
C SER A 213 12.25 -27.36 16.77
N THR A 214 11.95 -26.24 17.42
CA THR A 214 12.71 -25.72 18.58
C THR A 214 12.25 -26.32 19.90
N SER A 215 10.97 -26.70 20.04
CA SER A 215 10.43 -27.42 21.20
C SER A 215 10.68 -28.94 21.20
N LYS A 216 11.19 -29.51 20.10
CA LYS A 216 11.63 -30.93 20.03
C LYS A 216 13.08 -31.16 20.46
N ARG A 217 13.77 -30.13 20.94
CA ARG A 217 15.07 -30.21 21.63
C ARG A 217 14.86 -30.09 23.13
#